data_AF-A0A842LRI6-F1
#
_entry.id   AF-A0A842LRI6-F1
#
_cell.length_a   1.000
_cell.length_b   1.000
_cell.length_c   1.000
_cell.angle_alpha   90.00
_cell.angle_beta   90.00
_cell.angle_gamma   90.00
#
_symmetry.space_group_name_H-M   'P 1'
#
loop_
_entity.id
_entity.type
_entity.pdbx_description
1 polymer ?
#
loop_
_entity_poly.entity_id
_entity_poly.type
_entity_poly.pdbx_seq_one_letter_code
_entity_poly.pdbx_strand_id
1 'polypeptide(L)'
;MKNKALVEFLGDKEFRNSEFVAGIVANLVLIYIINSVMNWDISFIADSFRDLIPLLNAVIGANLAANACFLIYRRQWFWTFMQIILSALGYLMVSSLYSVFPFTFRNLYVFYSVRFALLVAMVVLAVAVFLHGLKFVLKFVLKIDLE
;
A
#
# COMPACT_ATOMS: atom_id res chain seq x y z
N MET A 1 22.93 17.33 21.62
CA MET A 1 23.19 16.35 20.53
C MET A 1 21.88 16.09 19.81
N LYS A 2 21.76 16.45 18.52
CA LYS A 2 20.60 16.03 17.72
C LYS A 2 20.59 14.51 17.64
N ASN A 3 19.46 13.90 17.97
CA ASN A 3 19.30 12.46 17.79
C ASN A 3 19.21 12.18 16.28
N LYS A 4 20.26 11.57 15.71
CA LYS A 4 20.36 11.27 14.28
C LYS A 4 19.14 10.50 13.75
N ALA A 5 18.61 9.56 14.54
CA ALA A 5 17.43 8.78 14.15
C ALA A 5 16.15 9.63 14.07
N LEU A 6 15.98 10.63 14.94
CA LEU A 6 14.83 11.53 14.88
C LEU A 6 14.89 12.45 13.65
N VAL A 7 16.08 12.95 13.30
CA VAL A 7 16.28 13.78 12.11
C VAL A 7 15.96 13.00 10.84
N GLU A 8 16.44 11.76 10.73
CA GLU A 8 16.16 10.89 9.58
C GLU A 8 14.67 10.52 9.48
N PHE A 9 14.05 10.16 10.61
CA PHE A 9 12.63 9.80 10.66
C PHE A 9 11.71 10.96 10.25
N LEU A 10 11.97 12.17 10.77
CA LEU A 10 11.17 13.36 10.49
C LEU A 10 11.57 14.08 9.19
N GLY A 11 12.62 13.62 8.50
CA GLY A 11 13.10 14.16 7.23
C GLY A 11 12.03 14.23 6.14
N ASP A 12 12.18 15.19 5.23
CA ASP A 12 11.27 15.36 4.09
C ASP A 12 11.53 14.34 2.99
N LYS A 13 10.48 14.01 2.23
CA LYS A 13 10.60 13.15 1.06
C LYS A 13 11.07 13.99 -0.12
N GLU A 14 12.05 13.50 -0.86
CA GLU A 14 12.38 14.03 -2.18
C GLU A 14 11.33 13.58 -3.21
N PHE A 15 10.75 14.53 -3.95
CA PHE A 15 9.70 14.26 -4.92
C PHE A 15 10.29 14.09 -6.33
N ARG A 16 10.42 12.84 -6.79
CA ARG A 16 10.90 12.52 -8.15
C ARG A 16 9.75 12.11 -9.07
N ASN A 17 9.61 12.77 -10.22
CA ASN A 17 8.52 12.47 -11.17
C ASN A 17 8.51 11.03 -11.63
N SER A 18 9.70 10.45 -11.83
CA SER A 18 9.87 9.06 -12.25
C SER A 18 9.20 8.08 -11.29
N GLU A 19 9.21 8.35 -9.98
CA GLU A 19 8.56 7.48 -8.98
C GLU A 19 7.04 7.49 -9.14
N PHE A 20 6.45 8.66 -9.31
CA PHE A 20 5.00 8.80 -9.47
C PHE A 20 4.52 8.25 -10.81
N VAL A 21 5.27 8.49 -11.89
CA VAL A 21 4.98 7.91 -13.21
C VAL A 21 5.09 6.39 -13.17
N ALA A 22 6.15 5.84 -12.58
CA ALA A 22 6.28 4.39 -12.39
C ALA A 22 5.13 3.82 -11.56
N GLY A 23 4.73 4.52 -10.49
CA GLY A 23 3.57 4.18 -9.68
C GLY A 23 2.27 4.14 -10.48
N ILE A 24 2.03 5.13 -11.34
CA ILE A 24 0.85 5.16 -12.23
C ILE A 24 0.87 3.98 -13.20
N VAL A 25 1.99 3.77 -13.90
CA VAL A 25 2.13 2.66 -14.86
C VAL A 25 1.92 1.31 -14.18
N ALA A 26 2.54 1.08 -13.01
CA ALA A 26 2.37 -0.15 -12.26
C ALA A 26 0.90 -0.39 -11.86
N ASN A 27 0.20 0.65 -11.39
CA ASN A 27 -1.20 0.53 -11.02
C ASN A 27 -2.13 0.30 -12.23
N LEU A 28 -1.81 0.87 -13.40
CA LEU A 28 -2.54 0.58 -14.64
C LEU A 28 -2.33 -0.86 -15.12
N VAL A 29 -1.12 -1.42 -14.93
CA VAL A 29 -0.90 -2.84 -15.20
C VAL A 29 -1.69 -3.70 -14.21
N LEU A 30 -1.67 -3.36 -12.92
CA LEU A 30 -2.41 -4.11 -11.90
C LEU A 30 -3.93 -4.08 -12.12
N ILE A 31 -4.51 -2.94 -12.50
CA ILE A 31 -5.96 -2.86 -12.77
C ILE A 31 -6.33 -3.77 -13.94
N TYR A 32 -5.51 -3.81 -15.00
CA TYR A 32 -5.73 -4.71 -16.12
C TYR A 32 -5.67 -6.18 -15.69
N ILE A 33 -4.63 -6.56 -14.92
CA ILE A 33 -4.47 -7.92 -14.41
C ILE A 33 -5.70 -8.31 -13.59
N ILE A 34 -6.10 -7.51 -12.59
CA ILE A 34 -7.17 -7.89 -11.65
C ILE A 34 -8.52 -8.05 -12.34
N ASN A 35 -8.84 -7.20 -13.32
CA ASN A 35 -10.10 -7.29 -14.05
C ASN A 35 -10.09 -8.37 -15.15
N SER A 36 -8.92 -8.91 -15.50
CA SER A 36 -8.78 -9.91 -16.57
C SER A 36 -8.40 -11.30 -16.06
N VAL A 37 -7.82 -11.42 -14.86
CA VAL A 37 -7.19 -12.65 -14.37
C VAL A 37 -8.17 -13.83 -14.27
N MET A 38 -9.44 -13.56 -13.97
CA MET A 38 -10.49 -14.58 -13.95
C MET A 38 -10.78 -15.18 -15.34
N ASN A 39 -10.42 -14.47 -16.41
CA ASN A 39 -10.59 -14.93 -17.79
C ASN A 39 -9.34 -15.66 -18.33
N TRP A 40 -8.27 -15.74 -17.54
CA TRP A 40 -7.03 -16.43 -17.92
C TRP A 40 -7.05 -17.92 -17.55
N ASP A 41 -8.17 -18.40 -16.97
CA ASP A 41 -8.38 -19.79 -16.56
C ASP A 41 -7.24 -20.35 -15.70
N ILE A 42 -6.75 -19.52 -14.77
CA ILE A 42 -5.66 -19.89 -13.87
C ILE A 42 -6.14 -20.89 -12.82
N SER A 43 -5.58 -22.09 -12.83
CA SER A 43 -5.99 -23.21 -11.97
C SER A 43 -5.87 -22.99 -10.46
N PHE A 44 -5.09 -22.00 -10.01
CA PHE A 44 -4.89 -21.69 -8.60
C PHE A 44 -5.76 -20.53 -8.08
N ILE A 45 -6.55 -19.86 -8.92
CA ILE A 45 -7.42 -18.73 -8.52
C ILE A 45 -8.85 -19.24 -8.41
N ALA A 46 -9.45 -19.07 -7.24
CA ALA A 46 -10.83 -19.46 -6.99
C ALA A 46 -11.83 -18.37 -7.44
N ASP A 47 -13.08 -18.78 -7.68
CA ASP A 47 -14.16 -17.85 -8.00
C ASP A 47 -14.42 -16.79 -6.91
N SER A 48 -14.08 -17.10 -5.65
CA SER A 48 -14.14 -16.15 -4.53
C SER A 48 -13.21 -14.94 -4.71
N PHE A 49 -12.28 -14.97 -5.67
CA PHE A 49 -11.50 -13.78 -6.04
C PHE A 49 -12.40 -12.66 -6.57
N ARG A 50 -13.54 -12.98 -7.19
CA ARG A 50 -14.49 -11.99 -7.73
C ARG A 50 -15.02 -11.04 -6.66
N ASP A 51 -15.20 -11.53 -5.43
CA ASP A 51 -15.68 -10.74 -4.29
C ASP A 51 -14.67 -9.65 -3.87
N LEU A 52 -13.39 -9.84 -4.22
CA LEU A 52 -12.31 -8.91 -3.90
C LEU A 52 -12.08 -7.85 -4.97
N ILE A 53 -12.56 -8.06 -6.21
CA ILE A 53 -12.32 -7.16 -7.35
C ILE A 53 -12.76 -5.71 -7.04
N PRO A 54 -13.95 -5.44 -6.46
CA PRO A 54 -14.36 -4.07 -6.16
C PRO A 54 -13.40 -3.37 -5.17
N LEU A 55 -12.96 -4.08 -4.13
CA LEU A 55 -12.02 -3.56 -3.15
C LEU A 55 -10.65 -3.31 -3.78
N LEU A 56 -10.14 -4.26 -4.57
CA LEU A 56 -8.86 -4.13 -5.27
C LEU A 56 -8.87 -2.93 -6.23
N ASN A 57 -9.94 -2.77 -7.01
CA ASN A 57 -10.11 -1.62 -7.90
C ASN A 57 -10.16 -0.29 -7.12
N ALA A 58 -10.82 -0.25 -5.96
CA ALA A 58 -10.86 0.95 -5.11
C ALA A 58 -9.47 1.31 -4.57
N VAL A 59 -8.70 0.34 -4.09
CA VAL A 59 -7.34 0.57 -3.57
C VAL A 59 -6.37 0.99 -4.67
N ILE A 60 -6.44 0.37 -5.86
CA ILE A 60 -5.64 0.76 -7.02
C ILE A 60 -6.04 2.14 -7.51
N GLY A 61 -7.34 2.44 -7.57
CA GLY A 61 -7.86 3.76 -7.91
C GLY A 61 -7.35 4.85 -6.95
N ALA A 62 -7.34 4.58 -5.65
CA ALA A 62 -6.78 5.49 -4.65
C ALA A 62 -5.27 5.71 -4.86
N ASN A 63 -4.51 4.66 -5.19
CA ASN A 63 -3.09 4.78 -5.50
C ASN A 63 -2.83 5.58 -6.79
N LEU A 64 -3.64 5.38 -7.84
CA LEU A 64 -3.58 6.17 -9.06
C LEU A 64 -3.86 7.64 -8.78
N ALA A 65 -4.94 7.94 -8.06
CA ALA A 65 -5.31 9.30 -7.69
C ALA A 65 -4.21 9.98 -6.88
N ALA A 66 -3.65 9.30 -5.88
CA ALA A 66 -2.57 9.84 -5.07
C ALA A 66 -1.31 10.13 -5.90
N ASN A 67 -0.87 9.19 -6.75
CA ASN A 67 0.29 9.40 -7.61
C ASN A 67 0.08 10.55 -8.62
N ALA A 68 -1.11 10.65 -9.21
CA ALA A 68 -1.47 11.77 -10.07
C ALA A 68 -1.46 13.11 -9.32
N CYS A 69 -2.01 13.14 -8.10
CA CYS A 69 -1.96 14.31 -7.23
C CYS A 69 -0.50 14.71 -6.92
N PHE A 70 0.41 13.77 -6.66
CA PHE A 70 1.81 14.08 -6.36
C PHE A 70 2.61 14.63 -7.54
N LEU A 71 2.17 14.43 -8.79
CA LEU A 71 2.77 15.09 -9.94
C LEU A 71 2.56 16.61 -9.90
N ILE A 72 1.43 17.05 -9.36
CA ILE A 72 0.99 18.46 -9.34
C ILE A 72 1.25 19.10 -7.97
N TYR A 73 0.99 18.38 -6.88
CA TYR A 73 1.00 18.89 -5.51
C TYR A 73 2.07 18.19 -4.65
N ARG A 74 3.20 18.89 -4.45
CA ARG A 74 4.41 18.37 -3.79
C ARG A 74 4.60 18.91 -2.38
N ARG A 75 3.58 18.73 -1.54
CA ARG A 75 3.64 19.19 -0.15
C ARG A 75 3.82 18.04 0.81
N GLN A 76 4.77 18.17 1.75
CA GLN A 76 5.12 17.07 2.64
C GLN A 76 3.94 16.60 3.49
N TRP A 77 3.16 17.53 4.06
CA TRP A 77 2.02 17.14 4.91
C TRP A 77 1.02 16.28 4.15
N PHE A 78 0.79 16.61 2.86
CA PHE A 78 -0.11 15.87 2.01
C PHE A 78 0.44 14.49 1.67
N TRP A 79 1.75 14.41 1.40
CA TRP A 79 2.41 13.13 1.20
C TRP A 79 2.28 12.22 2.43
N THR A 80 2.66 12.68 3.62
CA THR A 80 2.55 11.88 4.84
C THR A 80 1.10 11.46 5.13
N PHE A 81 0.13 12.38 4.94
CA PHE A 81 -1.29 12.08 5.13
C PHE A 81 -1.81 11.02 4.15
N MET A 82 -1.49 11.15 2.86
CA MET A 82 -1.84 10.14 1.86
C MET A 82 -1.18 8.80 2.15
N GLN A 83 0.06 8.77 2.66
CA GLN A 83 0.70 7.51 3.05
C GLN A 83 -0.04 6.80 4.18
N ILE A 84 -0.63 7.52 5.14
CA ILE A 84 -1.50 6.90 6.17
C ILE A 84 -2.71 6.23 5.51
N ILE A 85 -3.41 6.96 4.64
CA ILE A 85 -4.60 6.46 3.94
C ILE A 85 -4.27 5.25 3.07
N LEU A 86 -3.22 5.35 2.23
CA LEU A 86 -2.82 4.28 1.32
C LEU A 86 -2.32 3.05 2.07
N SER A 87 -1.57 3.21 3.18
CA SER A 87 -1.17 2.08 4.01
C SER A 87 -2.37 1.42 4.69
N ALA A 88 -3.36 2.20 5.15
CA ALA A 88 -4.59 1.65 5.74
C ALA A 88 -5.43 0.89 4.71
N LEU A 89 -5.59 1.44 3.50
CA LEU A 89 -6.24 0.76 2.38
C LEU A 89 -5.50 -0.51 1.97
N GLY A 90 -4.16 -0.47 1.93
CA GLY A 90 -3.33 -1.64 1.70
C GLY A 90 -3.55 -2.71 2.77
N TYR A 91 -3.62 -2.33 4.05
CA TYR A 91 -3.92 -3.25 5.14
C TYR A 91 -5.30 -3.90 4.95
N LEU A 92 -6.33 -3.11 4.63
CA LEU A 92 -7.66 -3.63 4.35
C LEU A 92 -7.63 -4.64 3.20
N MET A 93 -7.01 -4.30 2.07
CA MET A 93 -6.84 -5.19 0.92
C MET A 93 -6.16 -6.52 1.28
N VAL A 94 -5.03 -6.48 1.98
CA VAL A 94 -4.28 -7.69 2.36
C VAL A 94 -5.08 -8.51 3.37
N SER A 95 -5.74 -7.86 4.32
CA SER A 95 -6.58 -8.54 5.32
C SER A 95 -7.76 -9.25 4.66
N SER A 96 -8.44 -8.62 3.69
CA SER A 96 -9.49 -9.27 2.89
C SER A 96 -8.96 -10.43 2.05
N LEU A 97 -7.79 -10.29 1.42
CA LEU A 97 -7.12 -11.39 0.72
C LEU A 97 -6.77 -12.55 1.66
N TYR A 98 -6.36 -12.27 2.89
CA TYR A 98 -6.06 -13.29 3.90
C TYR A 98 -7.33 -14.00 4.40
N SER A 99 -8.42 -13.26 4.60
CA SER A 99 -9.71 -13.80 5.07
C SER A 99 -10.45 -14.61 4.02
N VAL A 100 -10.58 -14.08 2.79
CA VAL A 100 -11.23 -14.79 1.68
C VAL A 100 -10.33 -15.89 1.14
N PHE A 101 -9.01 -15.63 1.12
CA PHE A 101 -7.97 -16.53 0.61
C PHE A 101 -8.38 -17.26 -0.67
N PRO A 102 -8.53 -16.55 -1.80
CA PRO A 102 -9.10 -17.10 -3.03
C PRO A 102 -8.08 -17.92 -3.84
N PHE A 103 -7.24 -18.70 -3.16
CA PHE A 103 -6.18 -19.47 -3.77
C PHE A 103 -6.34 -20.97 -3.51
N THR A 104 -6.33 -21.79 -4.57
CA THR A 104 -6.54 -23.25 -4.54
C THR A 104 -5.21 -24.01 -4.72
N PHE A 105 -4.23 -23.72 -3.87
CA PHE A 105 -2.93 -24.40 -3.92
C PHE A 105 -3.04 -25.86 -3.46
N ARG A 106 -2.66 -26.80 -4.33
CA ARG A 106 -2.53 -28.24 -3.96
C ARG A 106 -1.31 -28.52 -3.08
N ASN A 107 -0.25 -27.74 -3.25
CA ASN A 107 0.98 -27.88 -2.48
C ASN A 107 0.84 -27.16 -1.14
N LEU A 108 0.89 -27.92 -0.04
CA LEU A 108 0.76 -27.40 1.33
C LEU A 108 1.85 -26.38 1.67
N TYR A 109 3.09 -26.58 1.21
CA TYR A 109 4.16 -25.62 1.45
C TYR A 109 3.83 -24.28 0.82
N VAL A 110 3.37 -24.26 -0.44
CA VAL A 110 2.95 -23.02 -1.12
C VAL A 110 1.77 -22.37 -0.42
N PHE A 111 0.76 -23.17 -0.03
CA PHE A 111 -0.40 -22.68 0.71
C PHE A 111 0.00 -21.93 2.00
N TYR A 112 0.81 -22.56 2.84
CA TYR A 112 1.26 -21.94 4.09
C TYR A 112 2.21 -20.78 3.85
N SER A 113 3.11 -20.85 2.85
CA SER A 113 4.01 -19.75 2.50
C SER A 113 3.24 -18.51 2.05
N VAL A 114 2.21 -18.65 1.23
CA VAL A 114 1.40 -17.50 0.77
C VAL A 114 0.60 -16.90 1.93
N ARG A 115 -0.01 -17.73 2.79
CA ARG A 115 -0.68 -17.23 4.00
C ARG A 115 0.27 -16.51 4.94
N PHE A 116 1.45 -17.07 5.16
CA PHE A 116 2.47 -16.45 6.00
C PHE A 116 2.95 -15.12 5.40
N ALA A 117 3.17 -15.05 4.08
CA ALA A 117 3.53 -13.81 3.40
C ALA A 117 2.45 -12.72 3.55
N LEU A 118 1.16 -13.09 3.45
CA LEU A 118 0.05 -12.17 3.70
C LEU A 118 0.03 -11.68 5.14
N LEU A 119 0.27 -12.56 6.12
CA LEU A 119 0.35 -12.18 7.53
C LEU A 119 1.50 -11.20 7.77
N VAL A 120 2.68 -11.47 7.24
CA VAL A 120 3.83 -10.56 7.32
C VAL A 120 3.50 -9.21 6.66
N ALA A 121 2.86 -9.22 5.48
CA ALA A 121 2.43 -8.00 4.81
C ALA A 121 1.45 -7.18 5.68
N MET A 122 0.50 -7.82 6.36
CA MET A 122 -0.41 -7.15 7.30
C MET A 122 0.35 -6.49 8.45
N VAL A 123 1.34 -7.18 9.05
CA VAL A 123 2.16 -6.61 10.13
C VAL A 123 2.95 -5.41 9.63
N VAL A 124 3.61 -5.51 8.47
CA VAL A 124 4.36 -4.41 7.87
C VAL A 124 3.45 -3.21 7.60
N LEU A 125 2.26 -3.43 7.05
CA LEU A 125 1.29 -2.36 6.77
C LEU A 125 0.75 -1.72 8.04
N ALA A 126 0.47 -2.50 9.08
CA ALA A 126 0.04 -1.97 10.38
C ALA A 126 1.13 -1.08 11.01
N VAL A 127 2.40 -1.52 10.96
CA VAL A 127 3.54 -0.72 11.39
C VAL A 127 3.68 0.53 10.53
N ALA A 128 3.50 0.44 9.21
CA ALA A 128 3.56 1.59 8.31
C ALA A 128 2.50 2.64 8.64
N VAL A 129 1.24 2.24 8.86
CA VAL A 129 0.17 3.13 9.31
C VAL A 129 0.56 3.84 10.60
N PHE A 130 1.06 3.09 11.59
CA PHE A 130 1.49 3.65 12.87
C PHE A 130 2.64 4.66 12.70
N LEU A 131 3.69 4.30 11.97
CA LEU A 131 4.86 5.16 11.77
C LEU A 131 4.51 6.44 10.99
N HIS A 132 3.69 6.33 9.95
CA HIS A 132 3.23 7.50 9.20
C HIS A 132 2.33 8.41 10.05
N GLY A 133 1.44 7.82 10.86
CA GLY A 133 0.63 8.56 11.83
C GLY A 133 1.48 9.28 12.87
N LEU A 134 2.46 8.58 13.45
CA LEU A 134 3.40 9.15 14.41
C LEU A 134 4.20 10.31 13.79
N LYS A 135 4.75 10.12 12.58
CA LYS A 135 5.46 11.16 11.84
C LYS A 135 4.58 12.37 11.59
N PHE A 136 3.32 12.15 11.20
CA PHE A 136 2.37 13.23 10.96
C PHE A 136 2.10 14.05 12.21
N VAL A 137 1.84 13.39 13.35
CA VAL A 137 1.60 14.06 14.63
C VAL A 137 2.82 14.84 15.10
N LEU A 138 4.00 14.21 15.15
CA LEU A 138 5.22 14.84 15.65
C LEU A 138 5.61 16.07 14.81
N LYS A 139 5.56 15.95 13.48
CA LYS A 139 6.03 17.01 12.58
C LYS A 139 5.01 18.12 12.38
N PHE A 140 3.73 17.79 12.16
CA PHE A 140 2.74 18.77 11.72
C PHE A 140 1.78 19.22 12.83
N VAL A 141 1.49 18.36 13.81
CA VAL A 141 0.61 18.72 14.94
C VAL A 141 1.42 19.35 16.06
N LEU A 142 2.49 18.68 16.50
CA LEU A 142 3.34 19.14 17.60
C LEU A 142 4.44 20.11 17.15
N LYS A 143 4.65 20.27 15.84
CA LYS A 143 5.69 21.15 15.26
C LYS A 143 7.05 20.96 15.93
N ILE A 144 7.45 19.71 16.15
CA ILE A 144 8.78 19.42 16.70
C ILE A 144 9.80 19.85 15.65
N ASP A 145 10.41 21.01 15.88
CA ASP A 145 11.45 21.54 15.03
C ASP A 145 12.75 20.78 15.26
N LEU A 146 13.42 20.48 14.15
CA LEU A 146 14.72 19.83 14.13
C LEU A 146 15.86 20.87 14.18
N GLU A 147 15.61 22.10 14.67
CA GLU A 147 16.61 23.18 14.77
C GLU A 147 17.76 22.86 15.74
#